data_AF-A0A661IT22-F1
#
_entry.id   AF-A0A661IT22-F1
#
_cell.length_a   1.000
_cell.length_b   1.000
_cell.length_c   1.000
_cell.angle_alpha   90.00
_cell.angle_beta   90.00
_cell.angle_gamma   90.00
#
_symmetry.space_group_name_H-M   'P 1'
#
loop_
_entity.id
_entity.type
_entity.pdbx_description
1 polymer ?
#
loop_
_entity_poly.entity_id
_entity_poly.type
_entity_poly.pdbx_seq_one_letter_code
_entity_poly.pdbx_strand_id
1 'polypeptide(L)'
;MIAQSSLEEHIEIIERYIALLLGVEDRSIPSVYHVEKELFILSKANPNVARVLHFVPHSYGAYSDVVRNIVYDSDYVDIRNGRITLNAKGKRKFKELVKKYGDDPRFKQFLATLKMVRKIYDKLSRDELLFLMYITYPEYRENSTYYEKLIKRKKELAQSLLRKGLITKKRYEEIVKE
;
A
#
# COMPACT_ATOMS: atom_id res chain seq x y z
N MET A 1 -31.28 -7.37 -6.18
CA MET A 1 -30.39 -7.35 -7.37
C MET A 1 -29.55 -6.07 -7.48
N ILE A 2 -30.06 -4.88 -7.11
CA ILE A 2 -29.31 -3.59 -7.22
C ILE A 2 -28.07 -3.51 -6.30
N ALA A 3 -28.12 -4.08 -5.09
CA ALA A 3 -26.99 -4.04 -4.15
C ALA A 3 -25.83 -4.99 -4.51
N GLN A 4 -26.11 -6.02 -5.31
CA GLN A 4 -25.12 -7.03 -5.69
C GLN A 4 -24.25 -6.54 -6.85
N SER A 5 -24.88 -5.88 -7.85
CA SER A 5 -24.15 -5.25 -8.96
C SER A 5 -23.23 -4.12 -8.49
N SER A 6 -23.64 -3.32 -7.50
CA SER A 6 -22.78 -2.25 -6.96
C SER A 6 -21.59 -2.78 -6.17
N LEU A 7 -21.72 -3.94 -5.51
CA LEU A 7 -20.62 -4.58 -4.80
C LEU A 7 -19.60 -5.21 -5.77
N GLU A 8 -20.08 -5.90 -6.81
CA GLU A 8 -19.22 -6.47 -7.85
C GLU A 8 -18.42 -5.38 -8.59
N GLU A 9 -19.07 -4.28 -8.95
CA GLU A 9 -18.41 -3.11 -9.53
C GLU A 9 -17.33 -2.54 -8.60
N HIS A 10 -17.64 -2.44 -7.30
CA HIS A 10 -16.68 -1.95 -6.31
C HIS A 10 -15.45 -2.85 -6.18
N ILE A 11 -15.65 -4.16 -6.09
CA ILE A 11 -14.56 -5.16 -6.06
C ILE A 11 -13.71 -5.04 -7.33
N GLU A 12 -14.33 -4.94 -8.51
CA GLU A 12 -13.59 -4.84 -9.76
C GLU A 12 -12.70 -3.58 -9.82
N ILE A 13 -13.16 -2.47 -9.24
CA ILE A 13 -12.35 -1.24 -9.17
C ILE A 13 -11.13 -1.47 -8.26
N ILE A 14 -11.30 -2.13 -7.11
CA ILE A 14 -10.18 -2.42 -6.20
C ILE A 14 -9.18 -3.38 -6.85
N GLU A 15 -9.66 -4.42 -7.53
CA GLU A 15 -8.80 -5.35 -8.29
C GLU A 15 -8.00 -4.62 -9.36
N ARG A 16 -8.59 -3.64 -10.06
CA ARG A 16 -7.86 -2.81 -11.03
C ARG A 16 -6.75 -2.01 -10.35
N TYR A 17 -6.97 -1.44 -9.16
CA TYR A 17 -5.90 -0.76 -8.41
C TYR A 17 -4.79 -1.71 -7.97
N ILE A 18 -5.14 -2.92 -7.50
CA ILE A 18 -4.17 -3.96 -7.13
C ILE A 18 -3.36 -4.40 -8.37
N ALA A 19 -4.01 -4.59 -9.51
CA ALA A 19 -3.35 -4.94 -10.76
C ALA A 19 -2.38 -3.85 -11.24
N LEU A 20 -2.79 -2.58 -11.14
CA LEU A 20 -1.92 -1.45 -11.48
C LEU A 20 -0.73 -1.35 -10.53
N LEU A 21 -0.95 -1.48 -9.22
CA LEU A 21 0.11 -1.43 -8.21
C LEU A 21 1.13 -2.56 -8.43
N LEU A 22 0.68 -3.81 -8.57
CA LEU A 22 1.59 -4.94 -8.78
C LEU A 22 2.27 -4.90 -10.15
N GLY A 23 1.60 -4.38 -11.19
CA GLY A 23 2.08 -4.41 -12.57
C GLY A 23 3.03 -3.27 -12.96
N VAL A 24 3.06 -2.16 -12.20
CA VAL A 24 3.89 -0.99 -12.53
C VAL A 24 5.40 -1.23 -12.36
N GLU A 25 5.78 -2.27 -11.62
CA GLU A 25 7.16 -2.71 -11.40
C GLU A 25 7.25 -4.23 -11.57
N ASP A 26 8.22 -4.71 -12.34
CA ASP A 26 8.40 -6.15 -12.62
C ASP A 26 9.13 -6.86 -11.47
N ARG A 27 8.56 -6.76 -10.27
CA ARG A 27 9.04 -7.43 -9.06
C ARG A 27 7.90 -7.66 -8.07
N SER A 28 7.99 -8.73 -7.29
CA SER A 28 7.02 -9.06 -6.26
C SER A 28 6.95 -8.00 -5.15
N ILE A 29 5.76 -7.70 -4.63
CA ILE A 29 5.59 -6.96 -3.37
C ILE A 29 5.95 -7.90 -2.19
N PRO A 30 6.65 -7.43 -1.13
CA PRO A 30 7.16 -8.31 -0.08
C PRO A 30 6.09 -9.09 0.68
N SER A 31 4.88 -8.53 0.83
CA SER A 31 3.74 -9.22 1.45
C SER A 31 2.40 -8.53 1.19
N VAL A 32 1.30 -9.25 1.46
CA VAL A 32 -0.07 -8.66 1.44
C VAL A 32 -0.15 -7.41 2.32
N TYR A 33 0.60 -7.41 3.43
CA TYR A 33 0.70 -6.24 4.30
C TYR A 33 1.24 -5.01 3.56
N HIS A 34 2.26 -5.17 2.71
CA HIS A 34 2.79 -4.05 1.92
C HIS A 34 1.77 -3.60 0.86
N VAL A 35 1.07 -4.52 0.21
CA VAL A 35 0.00 -4.17 -0.75
C VAL A 35 -1.04 -3.27 -0.07
N GLU A 36 -1.54 -3.69 1.09
CA GLU A 36 -2.52 -2.93 1.87
C GLU A 36 -2.01 -1.53 2.23
N LYS A 37 -0.77 -1.42 2.72
CA LYS A 37 -0.23 -0.14 3.18
C LYS A 37 0.14 0.79 2.02
N GLU A 38 0.64 0.26 0.92
CA GLU A 38 0.91 1.04 -0.29
C GLU A 38 -0.37 1.61 -0.87
N LEU A 39 -1.46 0.83 -0.90
CA LEU A 39 -2.79 1.30 -1.29
C LEU A 39 -3.36 2.36 -0.32
N PHE A 40 -3.09 2.22 0.98
CA PHE A 40 -3.42 3.26 1.95
C PHE A 40 -2.65 4.56 1.69
N ILE A 41 -1.34 4.49 1.44
CA ILE A 41 -0.53 5.67 1.12
C ILE A 41 -1.05 6.34 -0.16
N LEU A 42 -1.42 5.55 -1.15
CA LEU A 42 -2.05 6.05 -2.38
C LEU A 42 -3.40 6.73 -2.12
N SER A 43 -4.21 6.21 -1.20
CA SER A 43 -5.50 6.83 -0.84
C SER A 43 -5.30 8.19 -0.18
N LYS A 44 -4.26 8.35 0.63
CA LYS A 44 -3.89 9.65 1.23
C LYS A 44 -3.40 10.68 0.20
N ALA A 45 -2.88 10.23 -0.95
CA ALA A 45 -2.38 11.09 -2.02
C ALA A 45 -3.40 11.36 -3.15
N ASN A 46 -4.45 10.53 -3.27
CA ASN A 46 -5.41 10.61 -4.37
C ASN A 46 -6.87 10.44 -3.88
N PRO A 47 -7.70 11.51 -3.93
CA PRO A 47 -9.09 11.46 -3.49
C PRO A 47 -9.96 10.42 -4.20
N ASN A 48 -9.65 10.06 -5.45
CA ASN A 48 -10.39 9.02 -6.18
C ASN A 48 -10.12 7.63 -5.59
N VAL A 49 -8.90 7.41 -5.12
CA VAL A 49 -8.53 6.16 -4.43
C VAL A 49 -9.18 6.15 -3.04
N ALA A 50 -9.17 7.26 -2.30
CA ALA A 50 -9.81 7.36 -0.98
C ALA A 50 -11.33 7.12 -1.00
N ARG A 51 -12.01 7.47 -2.09
CA ARG A 51 -13.45 7.21 -2.27
C ARG A 51 -13.80 5.74 -2.46
N VAL A 52 -12.82 4.92 -2.85
CA VAL A 52 -13.02 3.49 -3.12
C VAL A 52 -12.42 2.65 -2.00
N LEU A 53 -11.23 3.03 -1.51
CA LEU A 53 -10.50 2.26 -0.50
C LEU A 53 -10.72 2.85 0.89
N HIS A 54 -11.49 2.12 1.70
CA HIS A 54 -11.73 2.47 3.09
C HIS A 54 -10.72 1.77 4.02
N PHE A 55 -10.14 2.55 4.93
CA PHE A 55 -9.18 2.07 5.92
C PHE A 55 -9.55 2.57 7.32
N VAL A 56 -9.48 1.67 8.29
CA VAL A 56 -9.78 1.96 9.70
C VAL A 56 -8.54 1.75 10.58
N PRO A 57 -8.43 2.44 11.74
CA PRO A 57 -7.43 2.10 12.76
C PRO A 57 -7.55 0.65 13.22
N HIS A 58 -6.42 -0.03 13.39
CA HIS A 58 -6.34 -1.42 13.81
C HIS A 58 -4.96 -1.71 14.43
N SER A 59 -4.78 -2.90 15.02
CA SER A 59 -3.55 -3.28 15.74
C SER A 59 -2.25 -3.11 14.95
N TYR A 60 -2.33 -3.14 13.60
CA TYR A 60 -1.19 -2.96 12.68
C TYR A 60 -1.37 -1.74 11.77
N GLY A 61 -1.94 -0.66 12.30
CA GLY A 61 -2.17 0.60 11.59
C GLY A 61 -3.36 0.53 10.64
N ALA A 62 -3.40 1.41 9.64
CA ALA A 62 -4.52 1.53 8.70
C ALA A 62 -4.85 0.21 8.00
N TYR A 63 -6.02 -0.34 8.28
CA TYR A 63 -6.42 -1.69 7.89
C TYR A 63 -7.63 -1.67 6.96
N SER A 64 -7.63 -2.56 5.98
CA SER A 64 -8.76 -2.79 5.07
C SER A 64 -8.94 -4.30 4.86
N ASP A 65 -10.01 -4.83 5.44
CA ASP A 65 -10.46 -6.21 5.22
C ASP A 65 -10.76 -6.47 3.75
N VAL A 66 -11.44 -5.53 3.08
CA VAL A 66 -11.79 -5.64 1.66
C VAL A 66 -10.54 -5.79 0.79
N VAL A 67 -9.52 -4.92 0.98
CA VAL A 67 -8.28 -5.02 0.21
C VAL A 67 -7.58 -6.35 0.46
N ARG A 68 -7.50 -6.80 1.71
CA ARG A 68 -6.86 -8.07 2.05
C ARG A 68 -7.57 -9.26 1.45
N ASN A 69 -8.88 -9.34 1.61
CA ASN A 69 -9.70 -10.43 1.08
C ASN A 69 -9.56 -10.49 -0.44
N ILE A 70 -9.65 -9.35 -1.13
CA ILE A 70 -9.42 -9.31 -2.58
C ILE A 70 -8.02 -9.80 -2.93
N VAL A 71 -6.96 -9.40 -2.22
CA VAL A 71 -5.60 -9.91 -2.53
C VAL A 71 -5.48 -11.42 -2.32
N TYR A 72 -6.12 -11.98 -1.29
CA TYR A 72 -6.08 -13.42 -1.00
C TYR A 72 -6.94 -14.25 -1.95
N ASP A 73 -8.09 -13.70 -2.37
CA ASP A 73 -9.10 -14.41 -3.15
C ASP A 73 -9.01 -14.12 -4.67
N SER A 74 -8.21 -13.13 -5.08
CA SER A 74 -8.13 -12.70 -6.49
C SER A 74 -7.49 -13.77 -7.37
N ASP A 75 -8.11 -14.00 -8.53
CA ASP A 75 -7.58 -14.86 -9.58
C ASP A 75 -6.48 -14.20 -10.43
N TYR A 76 -6.10 -12.96 -10.12
CA TYR A 76 -5.03 -12.19 -10.78
C TYR A 76 -3.68 -12.26 -10.08
N VAL A 77 -3.65 -12.78 -8.84
CA VAL A 77 -2.50 -12.69 -7.95
C VAL A 77 -1.97 -14.10 -7.62
N ASP A 78 -0.65 -14.22 -7.62
CA ASP A 78 0.07 -15.38 -7.07
C ASP A 78 0.75 -14.96 -5.76
N ILE A 79 0.57 -15.77 -4.71
CA ILE A 79 1.27 -15.61 -3.42
C ILE A 79 2.25 -16.77 -3.25
N ARG A 80 3.56 -16.48 -3.28
CA ARG A 80 4.62 -17.48 -3.11
C ARG A 80 5.60 -17.05 -2.03
N ASN A 81 5.79 -17.89 -1.01
CA ASN A 81 6.62 -17.58 0.17
C ASN A 81 6.26 -16.21 0.80
N GLY A 82 4.96 -15.89 0.84
CA GLY A 82 4.43 -14.63 1.33
C GLY A 82 4.60 -13.43 0.39
N ARG A 83 5.31 -13.55 -0.74
CA ARG A 83 5.51 -12.49 -1.72
C ARG A 83 4.40 -12.48 -2.76
N ILE A 84 4.02 -11.29 -3.22
CA ILE A 84 2.82 -11.06 -4.04
C ILE A 84 3.22 -10.64 -5.45
N THR A 85 2.71 -11.32 -6.47
CA THR A 85 2.95 -11.01 -7.89
C THR A 85 1.68 -11.14 -8.71
N LEU A 86 1.61 -10.46 -9.87
CA LEU A 86 0.60 -10.79 -10.86
C LEU A 86 0.91 -12.13 -11.53
N ASN A 87 -0.12 -12.98 -11.62
CA ASN A 87 -0.10 -14.15 -12.47
C ASN A 87 -0.37 -13.78 -13.94
N ALA A 88 -0.55 -14.77 -14.82
CA ALA A 88 -0.78 -14.52 -16.25
C ALA A 88 -2.06 -13.70 -16.52
N LYS A 89 -3.15 -13.95 -15.79
CA LYS A 89 -4.40 -13.20 -15.92
C LYS A 89 -4.21 -11.76 -15.44
N GLY A 90 -3.60 -11.57 -14.28
CA GLY A 90 -3.32 -10.25 -13.73
C GLY A 90 -2.43 -9.40 -14.64
N LYS A 91 -1.39 -10.01 -15.22
CA LYS A 91 -0.52 -9.34 -16.21
C LYS A 91 -1.28 -8.91 -17.46
N ARG A 92 -2.26 -9.70 -17.92
CA ARG A 92 -3.15 -9.29 -19.04
C ARG A 92 -4.03 -8.11 -18.64
N LYS A 93 -4.69 -8.16 -17.48
CA LYS A 93 -5.52 -7.06 -16.98
C LYS A 93 -4.72 -5.76 -16.86
N PHE A 94 -3.50 -5.82 -16.31
CA PHE A 94 -2.61 -4.66 -16.25
C PHE A 94 -2.33 -4.08 -17.65
N LYS A 95 -1.93 -4.93 -18.61
CA LYS A 95 -1.66 -4.50 -19.99
C LYS A 95 -2.89 -3.90 -20.67
N GLU A 96 -4.08 -4.45 -20.44
CA GLU A 96 -5.34 -3.92 -20.95
C GLU A 96 -5.63 -2.51 -20.40
N LEU A 97 -5.46 -2.30 -19.09
CA LEU A 97 -5.62 -0.98 -18.47
C LEU A 97 -4.63 0.03 -19.06
N VAL A 98 -3.35 -0.36 -19.20
CA VAL A 98 -2.32 0.50 -19.80
C VAL A 98 -2.64 0.79 -21.27
N LYS A 99 -3.10 -0.19 -22.05
CA LYS A 99 -3.51 0.04 -23.45
C LYS A 99 -4.72 0.98 -23.56
N LYS A 100 -5.69 0.83 -22.66
CA LYS A 100 -6.95 1.58 -22.70
C LYS A 100 -6.79 3.04 -22.26
N TYR A 101 -5.97 3.29 -21.24
CA TYR A 101 -5.84 4.60 -20.61
C TYR A 101 -4.47 5.24 -20.78
N GLY A 102 -3.55 4.54 -21.46
CA GLY A 102 -2.14 4.90 -21.57
C GLY A 102 -1.88 6.29 -22.16
N ASP A 103 -2.80 6.83 -22.96
CA ASP A 103 -2.67 8.17 -23.54
C ASP A 103 -3.22 9.29 -22.64
N ASP A 104 -4.04 8.99 -21.62
CA ASP A 104 -4.53 10.00 -20.66
C ASP A 104 -3.36 10.47 -19.77
N PRO A 105 -3.00 11.78 -19.80
CA PRO A 105 -1.92 12.32 -18.96
C PRO A 105 -2.12 12.07 -17.46
N ARG A 106 -3.37 12.06 -16.97
CA ARG A 106 -3.69 11.79 -15.56
C ARG A 106 -3.43 10.34 -15.22
N PHE A 107 -3.70 9.42 -16.14
CA PHE A 107 -3.39 8.00 -15.96
C PHE A 107 -1.87 7.76 -15.95
N LYS A 108 -1.11 8.41 -16.86
CA LYS A 108 0.36 8.37 -16.84
C LYS A 108 0.92 8.87 -15.51
N GLN A 109 0.40 9.99 -15.01
CA GLN A 109 0.79 10.54 -13.70
C GLN A 109 0.45 9.57 -12.56
N PHE A 110 -0.73 8.95 -12.60
CA PHE A 110 -1.13 7.95 -11.61
C PHE A 110 -0.20 6.73 -11.61
N LEU A 111 0.17 6.19 -12.78
CA LEU A 111 1.18 5.13 -12.88
C LEU A 111 2.53 5.56 -12.31
N ALA A 112 2.97 6.79 -12.56
CA ALA A 112 4.22 7.30 -11.99
C ALA A 112 4.16 7.35 -10.45
N THR A 113 3.02 7.76 -9.88
CA THR A 113 2.79 7.73 -8.42
C THR A 113 2.83 6.31 -7.87
N LEU A 114 2.17 5.34 -8.50
CA LEU A 114 2.23 3.92 -8.12
C LEU A 114 3.68 3.41 -8.11
N LYS A 115 4.43 3.74 -9.18
CA LYS A 115 5.84 3.38 -9.32
C LYS A 115 6.70 3.97 -8.19
N MET A 116 6.47 5.23 -7.86
CA MET A 116 7.16 5.91 -6.77
C MET A 116 6.87 5.23 -5.42
N VAL A 117 5.60 4.94 -5.14
CA VAL A 117 5.18 4.21 -3.93
C VAL A 117 5.91 2.88 -3.84
N ARG A 118 5.86 2.04 -4.89
CA ARG A 118 6.57 0.74 -4.92
C ARG A 118 8.05 0.88 -4.65
N LYS A 119 8.73 1.83 -5.29
CA LYS A 119 10.16 2.08 -5.08
C LYS A 119 10.52 2.46 -3.64
N ILE A 120 9.63 3.19 -2.97
CA ILE A 120 9.83 3.68 -1.60
C ILE A 120 9.54 2.60 -0.57
N TYR A 121 8.40 1.91 -0.69
CA TYR A 121 7.84 1.10 0.39
C TYR A 121 8.16 -0.40 0.28
N ASP A 122 8.43 -0.95 -0.92
CA ASP A 122 8.84 -2.36 -1.09
C ASP A 122 10.11 -2.72 -0.31
N LYS A 123 11.00 -1.74 -0.07
CA LYS A 123 12.29 -1.94 0.61
C LYS A 123 12.20 -1.86 2.13
N LEU A 124 11.02 -1.55 2.68
CA LEU A 124 10.83 -1.46 4.11
C LEU A 124 10.54 -2.86 4.68
N SER A 125 11.02 -3.12 5.89
CA SER A 125 10.50 -4.22 6.69
C SER A 125 9.09 -3.87 7.17
N ARG A 126 8.35 -4.88 7.63
CA ARG A 126 7.01 -4.65 8.21
C ARG A 126 7.05 -3.67 9.38
N ASP A 127 8.07 -3.76 10.23
CA ASP A 127 8.25 -2.87 11.39
C ASP A 127 8.58 -1.44 10.94
N GLU A 128 9.46 -1.26 9.95
CA GLU A 128 9.80 0.06 9.42
C GLU A 128 8.61 0.73 8.74
N LEU A 129 7.85 -0.03 7.94
CA LEU A 129 6.66 0.46 7.27
C LEU A 129 5.60 0.87 8.30
N LEU A 130 5.36 0.02 9.30
CA LEU A 130 4.37 0.30 10.34
C LEU A 130 4.79 1.49 11.21
N PHE A 131 6.07 1.57 11.57
CA PHE A 131 6.61 2.71 12.31
C PHE A 131 6.46 4.00 11.52
N LEU A 132 6.82 3.99 10.23
CA LEU A 132 6.65 5.14 9.34
C LEU A 132 5.18 5.58 9.26
N MET A 133 4.25 4.63 9.19
CA MET A 133 2.82 4.95 9.23
C MET A 133 2.43 5.62 10.54
N TYR A 134 2.84 5.10 11.70
CA TYR A 134 2.47 5.69 12.99
C TYR A 134 3.02 7.10 13.19
N ILE A 135 4.24 7.40 12.72
CA ILE A 135 4.79 8.75 12.84
C ILE A 135 4.23 9.74 11.80
N THR A 136 3.61 9.23 10.73
CA THR A 136 3.05 10.07 9.65
C THR A 136 1.54 10.28 9.81
N TYR A 137 0.83 9.26 10.29
CA TYR A 137 -0.62 9.25 10.49
C TYR A 137 -0.94 8.78 11.93
N PRO A 138 -0.76 9.66 12.93
CA PRO A 138 -0.96 9.33 14.33
C PRO A 138 -2.36 8.80 14.66
N GLU A 139 -3.37 9.17 13.87
CA GLU A 139 -4.75 8.70 14.03
C GLU A 139 -4.89 7.17 13.87
N TYR A 140 -3.95 6.51 13.19
CA TYR A 140 -3.96 5.05 13.06
C TYR A 140 -3.21 4.32 14.18
N ARG A 141 -2.71 5.03 15.20
CA ARG A 141 -2.14 4.43 16.42
C ARG A 141 -3.22 3.88 17.34
N GLU A 142 -4.45 4.38 17.23
CA GLU A 142 -5.58 3.95 18.04
C GLU A 142 -5.76 2.43 17.92
N ASN A 143 -5.92 1.75 19.06
CA ASN A 143 -6.04 0.29 19.16
C ASN A 143 -4.78 -0.49 18.71
N SER A 144 -3.63 0.17 18.58
CA SER A 144 -2.37 -0.50 18.27
C SER A 144 -1.74 -1.19 19.48
N THR A 145 -1.70 -2.52 19.44
CA THR A 145 -0.89 -3.33 20.36
C THR A 145 0.59 -3.36 19.97
N TYR A 146 0.94 -2.91 18.76
CA TYR A 146 2.30 -2.94 18.22
C TYR A 146 3.06 -1.62 18.37
N TYR A 147 2.35 -0.50 18.57
CA TYR A 147 2.98 0.81 18.69
C TYR A 147 3.99 0.85 19.85
N GLU A 148 3.62 0.31 21.02
CA GLU A 148 4.51 0.24 22.19
C GLU A 148 5.76 -0.60 21.94
N LYS A 149 5.66 -1.66 21.12
CA LYS A 149 6.82 -2.47 20.73
C LYS A 149 7.76 -1.69 19.82
N LEU A 150 7.20 -0.95 18.85
CA LEU A 150 7.99 -0.19 17.88
C LEU A 150 8.64 1.05 18.50
N ILE A 151 7.95 1.74 19.42
CA ILE A 151 8.49 2.95 20.04
C ILE A 151 9.72 2.66 20.91
N LYS A 152 9.78 1.48 21.54
CA LYS A 152 10.99 0.99 22.24
C LYS A 152 12.20 0.84 21.31
N ARG A 153 11.96 0.66 20.01
CA ARG A 153 12.97 0.57 18.94
C ARG A 153 13.01 1.83 18.06
N LYS A 154 12.41 2.94 18.48
CA LYS A 154 12.28 4.16 17.66
C LYS A 154 13.60 4.66 17.08
N LYS A 155 14.68 4.62 17.87
CA LYS A 155 16.01 5.07 17.43
C LYS A 155 16.57 4.17 16.31
N GLU A 156 16.44 2.85 16.45
CA GLU A 156 16.85 1.86 15.44
C GLU A 156 16.05 2.05 14.14
N LEU A 157 14.72 2.12 14.25
CA LEU A 157 13.82 2.25 13.10
C LEU A 157 14.00 3.60 12.40
N ALA A 158 14.09 4.70 13.14
CA ALA A 158 14.35 6.03 12.58
C ALA A 158 15.72 6.10 11.90
N GLN A 159 16.77 5.50 12.50
CA GLN A 159 18.08 5.44 11.86
C GLN A 159 18.02 4.67 10.54
N SER A 160 17.27 3.58 10.49
CA SER A 160 17.09 2.80 9.26
C SER A 160 16.34 3.57 8.18
N LEU A 161 15.24 4.26 8.54
CA LEU A 161 14.49 5.13 7.62
C LEU A 161 15.35 6.28 7.09
N LEU A 162 16.18 6.89 7.94
CA LEU A 162 17.12 7.95 7.56
C LEU A 162 18.16 7.43 6.54
N ARG A 163 18.80 6.29 6.82
CA ARG A 163 19.76 5.65 5.89
C ARG A 163 19.12 5.32 4.54
N LYS A 164 17.84 4.94 4.54
CA LYS A 164 17.07 4.65 3.32
C LYS A 164 16.51 5.91 2.63
N GLY A 165 16.75 7.11 3.18
CA GLY A 165 16.33 8.39 2.64
C GLY A 165 14.84 8.70 2.76
N LEU A 166 14.09 8.02 3.64
CA LEU A 166 12.64 8.25 3.79
C LEU A 166 12.30 9.34 4.80
N ILE A 167 13.24 9.68 5.68
CA ILE A 167 13.11 10.80 6.61
C ILE A 167 14.36 11.67 6.54
N THR A 168 14.21 12.96 6.84
CA THR A 168 15.33 13.90 6.94
C THR A 168 16.07 13.74 8.27
N LYS A 169 17.29 14.28 8.35
CA LYS A 169 18.04 14.36 9.63
C LYS A 169 17.24 15.09 10.70
N LYS A 170 16.57 16.20 10.33
CA LYS A 170 15.68 16.94 11.25
C LYS A 170 14.56 16.04 11.79
N ARG A 171 13.88 15.30 10.91
CA ARG A 171 12.80 14.39 11.31
C ARG A 171 13.30 13.24 12.20
N TYR A 172 14.51 12.73 11.94
CA TYR A 172 15.15 11.76 12.82
C TYR A 172 15.37 12.33 14.23
N GLU A 173 15.89 13.55 14.34
CA GLU A 173 16.15 14.20 15.63
C GLU A 173 14.85 14.46 16.41
N GLU A 174 13.76 14.83 15.74
CA GLU A 174 12.43 14.96 16.36
C GLU A 174 11.98 13.62 16.98
N ILE A 175 12.01 12.54 16.20
CA ILE A 175 11.54 11.21 16.60
C ILE A 175 12.33 10.63 17.79
N VAL A 176 13.64 10.93 17.88
CA VAL A 176 14.50 10.38 18.94
C VAL A 176 14.41 11.19 20.24
N LYS A 177 13.98 12.45 20.17
CA LYS A 177 13.87 13.37 21.33
C LYS A 177 12.54 13.26 22.06
N GLU A 178 11.42 13.08 21.33
CA GLU A 178 10.17 12.52 21.89
C GLU A 178 10.46 11.16 22.50
#